data_AF-A0A4P7WZU6-F1
#
_entry.id   AF-A0A4P7WZU6-F1
#
_cell.length_a   1.000
_cell.length_b   1.000
_cell.length_c   1.000
_cell.angle_alpha   90.00
_cell.angle_beta   90.00
_cell.angle_gamma   90.00
#
_symmetry.space_group_name_H-M   'P 1'
#
loop_
_entity.id
_entity.type
_entity.pdbx_description
1 polymer ?
#
loop_
_entity_poly.entity_id
_entity_poly.type
_entity_poly.pdbx_seq_one_letter_code
_entity_poly.pdbx_strand_id
1 'polypeptide(L)'
;MSSKIYVLDGALLECNEGFAPAKLLVTQNQKVKIQGKFKATDMDVQVPQTFGQCKLKPTNSGYLPCIPALQKWTKTTSKSTLGSSKKWLFDDSECMCGTGGKITITDPTQLNLAGSIKEEFKDIAMTIPGAMMGNDKAPKVIESYWMDEAGDEKIDKINYGEKATMFVRTENIDLGESITVKVNETKGNKIDSKKAQFIYTGTIQENGIAKLELLDTKEDWSKIKE
;
A
#
# COMPACT_ATOMS: atom_id res chain seq x y z
N MET A 1 -1.32 5.14 -23.09
CA MET A 1 -1.81 3.79 -22.73
C MET A 1 -2.17 3.81 -21.25
N SER A 2 -3.43 3.54 -20.91
CA SER A 2 -3.91 3.55 -19.52
C SER A 2 -3.07 2.57 -18.67
N SER A 3 -2.45 3.06 -17.61
CA SER A 3 -1.68 2.22 -16.68
C SER A 3 -2.68 1.51 -15.76
N LYS A 4 -3.11 0.30 -16.14
CA LYS A 4 -4.04 -0.48 -15.32
C LYS A 4 -3.38 -0.95 -14.01
N ILE A 5 -4.10 -0.84 -12.90
CA ILE A 5 -3.66 -1.25 -11.56
C ILE A 5 -4.16 -2.68 -11.33
N TYR A 6 -3.30 -3.60 -10.88
CA TYR A 6 -3.73 -4.96 -10.54
C TYR A 6 -4.30 -5.03 -9.13
N VAL A 7 -5.23 -5.96 -8.93
CA VAL A 7 -5.83 -6.24 -7.62
C VAL A 7 -4.96 -7.24 -6.88
N LEU A 8 -4.68 -6.98 -5.62
CA LEU A 8 -3.90 -7.85 -4.75
C LEU A 8 -4.73 -8.37 -3.57
N ASP A 9 -4.16 -9.32 -2.85
CA ASP A 9 -4.75 -9.90 -1.65
C ASP A 9 -5.09 -8.84 -0.59
N GLY A 10 -6.30 -8.96 -0.03
CA GLY A 10 -6.86 -7.98 0.90
C GLY A 10 -7.46 -6.72 0.23
N ALA A 11 -7.62 -6.70 -1.10
CA ALA A 11 -8.34 -5.63 -1.79
C ALA A 11 -9.74 -5.38 -1.21
N LEU A 12 -10.13 -4.11 -1.10
CA LEU A 12 -11.46 -3.74 -0.65
C LEU A 12 -12.46 -3.84 -1.80
N LEU A 13 -13.53 -4.56 -1.54
CA LEU A 13 -14.63 -4.77 -2.44
C LEU A 13 -15.89 -4.11 -1.87
N GLU A 14 -16.74 -3.64 -2.76
CA GLU A 14 -18.05 -3.11 -2.42
C GLU A 14 -19.14 -3.83 -3.21
N CYS A 15 -20.23 -4.16 -2.53
CA CYS A 15 -21.47 -4.62 -3.16
C CYS A 15 -22.45 -3.45 -3.20
N ASN A 16 -22.99 -3.12 -4.37
CA ASN A 16 -23.96 -2.02 -4.50
C ASN A 16 -25.25 -2.24 -3.66
N GLU A 17 -25.57 -3.51 -3.39
CA GLU A 17 -26.70 -3.93 -2.54
C GLU A 17 -26.28 -4.24 -1.10
N GLY A 18 -24.98 -4.12 -0.78
CA GLY A 18 -24.43 -4.23 0.56
C GLY A 18 -24.46 -2.92 1.34
N PHE A 19 -24.17 -2.99 2.63
CA PHE A 19 -24.08 -1.83 3.52
C PHE A 19 -22.67 -1.59 4.06
N ALA A 20 -21.74 -2.52 3.84
CA ALA A 20 -20.35 -2.40 4.26
C ALA A 20 -19.39 -3.00 3.22
N PRO A 21 -18.16 -2.48 3.09
CA PRO A 21 -17.13 -3.09 2.26
C PRO A 21 -16.58 -4.38 2.90
N ALA A 22 -15.95 -5.22 2.10
CA ALA A 22 -15.31 -6.46 2.57
C ALA A 22 -14.02 -6.75 1.80
N LYS A 23 -13.11 -7.52 2.43
CA LYS A 23 -11.79 -7.82 1.85
C LYS A 23 -11.80 -9.09 0.99
N LEU A 24 -11.21 -9.00 -0.21
CA LEU A 24 -10.94 -10.13 -1.07
C LEU A 24 -9.84 -11.02 -0.48
N LEU A 25 -10.08 -12.34 -0.47
CA LEU A 25 -9.06 -13.33 -0.16
C LEU A 25 -8.60 -14.02 -1.44
N VAL A 26 -7.31 -13.91 -1.76
CA VAL A 26 -6.70 -14.57 -2.90
C VAL A 26 -6.37 -16.01 -2.55
N THR A 27 -6.99 -16.95 -3.25
CA THR A 27 -6.86 -18.40 -3.05
C THR A 27 -6.31 -19.12 -4.28
N GLN A 28 -6.43 -18.50 -5.46
CA GLN A 28 -6.11 -19.13 -6.73
C GLN A 28 -4.67 -18.91 -7.20
N ASN A 29 -3.93 -18.05 -6.50
CA ASN A 29 -2.55 -17.71 -6.77
C ASN A 29 -1.71 -17.78 -5.50
N GLN A 30 -0.65 -18.59 -5.54
CA GLN A 30 0.34 -18.73 -4.48
C GLN A 30 1.77 -18.38 -4.95
N LYS A 31 1.93 -17.88 -6.18
CA LYS A 31 3.25 -17.69 -6.80
C LYS A 31 3.55 -16.23 -7.11
N VAL A 32 2.61 -15.53 -7.75
CA VAL A 32 2.87 -14.18 -8.27
C VAL A 32 2.47 -13.16 -7.21
N LYS A 33 3.45 -12.40 -6.74
CA LYS A 33 3.23 -11.31 -5.79
C LYS A 33 3.59 -9.96 -6.42
N ILE A 34 2.91 -8.92 -5.96
CA ILE A 34 3.26 -7.51 -6.20
C ILE A 34 3.25 -6.86 -4.82
N GLN A 35 4.28 -6.08 -4.46
CA GLN A 35 4.35 -5.40 -3.16
C GLN A 35 4.09 -6.35 -1.96
N GLY A 36 4.65 -7.56 -2.02
CA GLY A 36 4.51 -8.59 -0.98
C GLY A 36 3.17 -9.34 -0.96
N LYS A 37 2.15 -8.89 -1.70
CA LYS A 37 0.79 -9.47 -1.70
C LYS A 37 0.52 -10.31 -2.94
N PHE A 38 -0.28 -11.37 -2.81
CA PHE A 38 -0.64 -12.21 -3.96
C PHE A 38 -1.55 -11.47 -4.92
N LYS A 39 -1.26 -11.62 -6.22
CA LYS A 39 -2.06 -11.02 -7.28
C LYS A 39 -3.37 -11.80 -7.47
N ALA A 40 -4.50 -11.11 -7.56
CA ALA A 40 -5.82 -11.73 -7.69
C ALA A 40 -6.17 -12.09 -9.14
N THR A 41 -6.95 -13.16 -9.29
CA THR A 41 -7.40 -13.73 -10.56
C THR A 41 -8.92 -13.71 -10.69
N ASP A 42 -9.40 -13.98 -11.90
CA ASP A 42 -10.82 -14.07 -12.25
C ASP A 42 -11.60 -15.15 -11.51
N MET A 43 -10.89 -16.05 -10.83
CA MET A 43 -11.44 -17.15 -10.05
C MET A 43 -11.35 -16.93 -8.53
N ASP A 44 -10.79 -15.80 -8.07
CA ASP A 44 -10.73 -15.46 -6.65
C ASP A 44 -12.09 -14.89 -6.20
N VAL A 45 -12.94 -15.76 -5.67
CA VAL A 45 -14.33 -15.46 -5.29
C VAL A 45 -14.57 -15.54 -3.77
N GLN A 46 -13.51 -15.65 -2.98
CA GLN A 46 -13.60 -15.81 -1.54
C GLN A 46 -13.52 -14.45 -0.84
N VAL A 47 -14.51 -14.17 0.00
CA VAL A 47 -14.58 -12.97 0.86
C VAL A 47 -14.98 -13.47 2.25
N PRO A 48 -14.05 -13.50 3.23
CA PRO A 48 -14.32 -14.08 4.54
C PRO A 48 -15.35 -13.31 5.38
N GLN A 49 -15.61 -12.05 5.04
CA GLN A 49 -16.51 -11.14 5.75
C GLN A 49 -17.79 -10.87 4.94
N THR A 50 -18.90 -10.58 5.62
CA THR A 50 -20.14 -10.14 4.94
C THR A 50 -20.04 -8.68 4.49
N PHE A 51 -20.76 -8.31 3.43
CA PHE A 51 -20.94 -6.89 3.04
C PHE A 51 -21.96 -6.15 3.93
N GLY A 52 -22.02 -6.47 5.22
CA GLY A 52 -23.06 -6.02 6.15
C GLY A 52 -24.42 -6.65 5.85
N GLN A 53 -25.46 -5.84 5.72
CA GLN A 53 -26.81 -6.25 5.33
C GLN A 53 -27.02 -6.24 3.81
N CYS A 54 -28.05 -6.91 3.28
CA CYS A 54 -28.33 -6.96 1.85
C CYS A 54 -29.69 -6.36 1.51
N LYS A 55 -29.72 -5.29 0.71
CA LYS A 55 -30.95 -4.62 0.27
C LYS A 55 -31.89 -5.54 -0.51
N LEU A 56 -31.34 -6.54 -1.22
CA LEU A 56 -32.11 -7.55 -1.96
C LEU A 56 -32.70 -8.66 -1.09
N LYS A 57 -32.43 -8.67 0.22
CA LYS A 57 -32.97 -9.67 1.15
C LYS A 57 -33.74 -8.98 2.30
N PRO A 58 -34.86 -8.28 2.00
CA PRO A 58 -35.67 -7.61 3.03
C PRO A 58 -36.35 -8.62 3.96
N THR A 59 -36.57 -8.20 5.19
CA THR A 59 -37.37 -8.89 6.21
C THR A 59 -38.35 -7.90 6.83
N ASN A 60 -39.28 -8.39 7.65
CA ASN A 60 -40.27 -7.55 8.34
C ASN A 60 -39.63 -6.48 9.27
N SER A 61 -38.36 -6.63 9.65
CA SER A 61 -37.67 -5.74 10.59
C SER A 61 -36.31 -5.25 10.08
N GLY A 62 -36.04 -5.34 8.77
CA GLY A 62 -34.77 -4.89 8.18
C GLY A 62 -34.33 -5.76 7.01
N TYR A 63 -33.08 -6.22 7.04
CA TYR A 63 -32.44 -6.96 5.95
C TYR A 63 -31.59 -8.12 6.49
N LEU A 64 -31.54 -9.23 5.75
CA LEU A 64 -30.63 -10.33 6.05
C LEU A 64 -29.18 -9.98 5.73
N PRO A 65 -28.20 -10.69 6.32
CA PRO A 65 -26.78 -10.48 6.00
C PRO A 65 -26.46 -10.67 4.51
N CYS A 66 -25.59 -9.82 3.98
CA CYS A 66 -25.03 -9.92 2.63
C CYS A 66 -23.87 -10.91 2.61
N ILE A 67 -24.22 -12.20 2.64
CA ILE A 67 -23.25 -13.28 2.54
C ILE A 67 -22.67 -13.28 1.11
N PRO A 68 -21.34 -13.13 0.96
CA PRO A 68 -20.69 -13.07 -0.34
C PRO A 68 -20.88 -14.38 -1.11
N ALA A 69 -21.35 -14.26 -2.34
CA ALA A 69 -21.47 -15.37 -3.29
C ALA A 69 -20.93 -14.91 -4.64
N LEU A 70 -19.67 -14.44 -4.66
CA LEU A 70 -19.06 -13.86 -5.86
C LEU A 70 -19.02 -14.88 -6.99
N GLN A 71 -19.38 -14.43 -8.18
CA GLN A 71 -19.22 -15.17 -9.41
C GLN A 71 -17.88 -14.83 -10.05
N LYS A 72 -17.57 -15.51 -11.16
CA LYS A 72 -16.37 -15.26 -11.95
C LYS A 72 -16.27 -13.79 -12.35
N TRP A 73 -15.09 -13.20 -12.18
CA TRP A 73 -14.87 -11.80 -12.52
C TRP A 73 -14.79 -11.55 -14.02
N THR A 74 -15.13 -10.33 -14.40
CA THR A 74 -15.08 -9.80 -15.76
C THR A 74 -14.14 -8.60 -15.84
N LYS A 75 -13.92 -8.04 -17.04
CA LYS A 75 -12.96 -6.96 -17.31
C LYS A 75 -11.52 -7.28 -16.89
N THR A 76 -11.15 -8.54 -17.01
CA THR A 76 -9.82 -9.06 -16.70
C THR A 76 -8.83 -8.82 -17.84
N THR A 77 -7.55 -9.08 -17.59
CA THR A 77 -6.54 -9.10 -18.65
C THR A 77 -6.86 -10.07 -19.79
N SER A 78 -6.53 -9.68 -21.01
CA SER A 78 -6.64 -10.50 -22.22
C SER A 78 -5.32 -11.16 -22.63
N LYS A 79 -4.19 -10.70 -22.07
CA LYS A 79 -2.84 -11.06 -22.56
C LYS A 79 -2.01 -11.89 -21.58
N SER A 80 -2.28 -11.79 -20.28
CA SER A 80 -1.44 -12.42 -19.25
C SER A 80 -2.28 -13.32 -18.35
N THR A 81 -1.90 -14.58 -18.22
CA THR A 81 -2.63 -15.55 -17.38
C THR A 81 -1.72 -16.13 -16.30
N LEU A 82 -2.30 -16.54 -15.19
CA LEU A 82 -1.67 -17.43 -14.23
C LEU A 82 -1.89 -18.87 -14.69
N GLY A 83 -0.83 -19.53 -15.15
CA GLY A 83 -0.94 -20.81 -15.84
C GLY A 83 -1.67 -20.65 -17.19
N SER A 84 -2.52 -21.61 -17.55
CA SER A 84 -3.19 -21.65 -18.86
C SER A 84 -4.58 -21.01 -18.92
N SER A 85 -5.24 -20.74 -17.78
CA SER A 85 -6.68 -20.39 -17.80
C SER A 85 -7.11 -19.25 -16.89
N LYS A 86 -6.34 -18.91 -15.85
CA LYS A 86 -6.73 -17.87 -14.86
C LYS A 86 -6.24 -16.50 -15.30
N LYS A 87 -7.11 -15.51 -15.33
CA LYS A 87 -6.81 -14.15 -15.80
C LYS A 87 -6.65 -13.21 -14.62
N TRP A 88 -5.69 -12.30 -14.68
CA TRP A 88 -5.50 -11.28 -13.65
C TRP A 88 -6.62 -10.25 -13.61
N LEU A 89 -6.98 -9.83 -12.39
CA LEU A 89 -7.89 -8.71 -12.15
C LEU A 89 -7.18 -7.37 -12.24
N PHE A 90 -7.95 -6.35 -12.60
CA PHE A 90 -7.59 -4.94 -12.55
C PHE A 90 -8.55 -4.17 -11.65
N ASP A 91 -8.19 -2.96 -11.27
CA ASP A 91 -9.02 -2.02 -10.49
C ASP A 91 -10.42 -1.79 -11.08
N ASP A 92 -10.57 -1.87 -12.41
CA ASP A 92 -11.86 -1.78 -13.10
C ASP A 92 -12.60 -3.12 -13.26
N SER A 93 -12.09 -4.20 -12.66
CA SER A 93 -12.75 -5.51 -12.70
C SER A 93 -14.04 -5.53 -11.87
N GLU A 94 -15.01 -6.31 -12.34
CA GLU A 94 -16.31 -6.41 -11.68
C GLU A 94 -16.88 -7.83 -11.80
N CYS A 95 -17.68 -8.22 -10.82
CA CYS A 95 -18.44 -9.48 -10.85
C CYS A 95 -19.84 -9.28 -10.26
N MET A 96 -20.70 -10.28 -10.46
CA MET A 96 -22.00 -10.34 -9.80
C MET A 96 -21.92 -11.28 -8.60
N CYS A 97 -22.71 -11.03 -7.57
CA CYS A 97 -22.96 -12.03 -6.52
C CYS A 97 -24.18 -12.88 -6.90
N GLY A 98 -24.27 -14.11 -6.37
CA GLY A 98 -25.37 -15.02 -6.66
C GLY A 98 -26.76 -14.53 -6.21
N THR A 99 -26.84 -13.46 -5.41
CA THR A 99 -28.12 -12.80 -5.05
C THR A 99 -28.57 -11.77 -6.09
N GLY A 100 -27.66 -11.28 -6.95
CA GLY A 100 -27.96 -10.29 -7.98
C GLY A 100 -27.32 -8.91 -7.76
N GLY A 101 -26.56 -8.71 -6.68
CA GLY A 101 -25.76 -7.50 -6.47
C GLY A 101 -24.50 -7.48 -7.32
N LYS A 102 -24.08 -6.29 -7.74
CA LYS A 102 -22.82 -6.05 -8.45
C LYS A 102 -21.71 -5.75 -7.45
N ILE A 103 -20.56 -6.40 -7.63
CA ILE A 103 -19.34 -6.21 -6.85
C ILE A 103 -18.30 -5.47 -7.68
N THR A 104 -17.73 -4.42 -7.10
CA THR A 104 -16.62 -3.63 -7.68
C THR A 104 -15.46 -3.54 -6.71
N ILE A 105 -14.26 -3.26 -7.23
CA ILE A 105 -13.07 -3.02 -6.43
C ILE A 105 -12.96 -1.53 -6.14
N THR A 106 -12.90 -1.17 -4.87
CA THR A 106 -12.74 0.22 -4.42
C THR A 106 -11.30 0.54 -4.04
N ASP A 107 -10.58 -0.45 -3.48
CA ASP A 107 -9.14 -0.36 -3.24
C ASP A 107 -8.45 -1.64 -3.73
N PRO A 108 -7.65 -1.59 -4.81
CA PRO A 108 -6.93 -2.76 -5.33
C PRO A 108 -5.72 -3.16 -4.46
N THR A 109 -5.35 -2.33 -3.47
CA THR A 109 -4.16 -2.39 -2.60
C THR A 109 -2.81 -2.29 -3.29
N GLN A 110 -2.75 -2.34 -4.62
CA GLN A 110 -1.56 -2.01 -5.37
C GLN A 110 -1.39 -0.48 -5.42
N LEU A 111 -0.22 0.01 -5.00
CA LEU A 111 0.12 1.42 -5.17
C LEU A 111 0.38 1.73 -6.66
N ASN A 112 -0.29 2.74 -7.18
CA ASN A 112 -0.01 3.25 -8.52
C ASN A 112 1.17 4.23 -8.49
N LEU A 113 2.39 3.70 -8.59
CA LEU A 113 3.62 4.51 -8.69
C LEU A 113 3.72 5.27 -10.03
N ALA A 114 2.78 5.08 -10.97
CA ALA A 114 2.88 5.65 -12.31
C ALA A 114 2.46 7.13 -12.42
N GLY A 115 1.79 7.69 -11.41
CA GLY A 115 1.23 9.05 -11.47
C GLY A 115 2.17 10.17 -11.01
N SER A 116 2.93 9.93 -9.94
CA SER A 116 3.68 11.00 -9.27
C SER A 116 5.20 10.82 -9.33
N ILE A 117 5.68 9.65 -9.73
CA ILE A 117 7.10 9.26 -9.62
C ILE A 117 7.77 9.17 -11.01
N LYS A 118 6.99 9.06 -12.10
CA LYS A 118 7.54 8.84 -13.46
C LYS A 118 8.28 10.04 -14.03
N GLU A 119 7.96 11.27 -13.64
CA GLU A 119 8.63 12.46 -14.16
C GLU A 119 10.02 12.62 -13.51
N GLU A 120 10.14 12.45 -12.19
CA GLU A 120 11.44 12.62 -11.49
C GLU A 120 12.40 11.43 -11.70
N PHE A 121 11.90 10.19 -11.80
CA PHE A 121 12.77 9.02 -11.97
C PHE A 121 13.27 8.83 -13.42
N LYS A 122 12.57 9.40 -14.41
CA LYS A 122 13.03 9.34 -15.81
C LYS A 122 14.29 10.14 -16.03
N ASP A 123 14.39 11.34 -15.45
CA ASP A 123 15.57 12.20 -15.58
C ASP A 123 16.82 11.57 -14.96
N ILE A 124 16.64 10.81 -13.88
CA ILE A 124 17.75 10.12 -13.21
C ILE A 124 18.14 8.83 -13.95
N ALA A 125 17.17 8.06 -14.45
CA ALA A 125 17.47 6.80 -15.16
C ALA A 125 18.10 7.01 -16.55
N MET A 126 17.84 8.15 -17.23
CA MET A 126 18.42 8.46 -18.54
C MET A 126 19.90 8.84 -18.50
N THR A 127 20.47 9.12 -17.32
CA THR A 127 21.89 9.49 -17.17
C THR A 127 22.80 8.31 -16.82
N ILE A 128 22.25 7.11 -16.58
CA ILE A 128 23.03 5.93 -16.17
C ILE A 128 22.92 4.82 -17.24
N PRO A 129 23.97 4.58 -18.04
CA PRO A 129 23.99 3.47 -18.99
C PRO A 129 23.85 2.13 -18.26
N GLY A 130 22.77 1.38 -18.55
CA GLY A 130 22.56 0.01 -18.05
C GLY A 130 21.36 -0.23 -17.13
N ALA A 131 20.57 0.80 -16.78
CA ALA A 131 19.47 0.68 -15.81
C ALA A 131 18.19 -0.06 -16.31
N MET A 132 18.19 -0.61 -17.53
CA MET A 132 17.08 -1.43 -18.04
C MET A 132 17.50 -2.89 -18.14
N MET A 133 17.49 -3.63 -17.03
CA MET A 133 17.26 -5.10 -16.91
C MET A 133 17.66 -5.56 -15.50
N GLY A 134 16.69 -5.88 -14.64
CA GLY A 134 17.02 -6.48 -13.34
C GLY A 134 15.83 -6.58 -12.40
N ASN A 135 15.53 -7.81 -11.99
CA ASN A 135 14.67 -8.11 -10.85
C ASN A 135 15.43 -7.70 -9.57
N ASP A 136 15.42 -6.41 -9.24
CA ASP A 136 16.19 -5.85 -8.13
C ASP A 136 15.63 -6.32 -6.79
N LYS A 137 16.31 -7.32 -6.20
CA LYS A 137 16.13 -7.74 -4.80
C LYS A 137 16.90 -6.87 -3.80
N ALA A 138 17.45 -5.75 -4.24
CA ALA A 138 18.21 -4.86 -3.38
C ALA A 138 17.29 -4.22 -2.33
N PRO A 139 17.75 -4.06 -1.07
CA PRO A 139 17.09 -3.26 -0.04
C PRO A 139 16.81 -1.85 -0.56
N LYS A 140 15.56 -1.40 -0.47
CA LYS A 140 15.13 -0.08 -0.97
C LYS A 140 14.26 0.64 0.04
N VAL A 141 14.55 1.91 0.28
CA VAL A 141 13.60 2.84 0.90
C VAL A 141 12.66 3.34 -0.18
N ILE A 142 11.36 3.07 -0.01
CA ILE A 142 10.32 3.43 -0.97
C ILE A 142 9.80 4.84 -0.72
N GLU A 143 9.61 5.19 0.55
CA GLU A 143 9.06 6.47 0.95
C GLU A 143 9.42 6.78 2.41
N SER A 144 9.57 8.06 2.72
CA SER A 144 9.52 8.60 4.08
C SER A 144 8.46 9.67 4.16
N TYR A 145 7.60 9.63 5.18
CA TYR A 145 6.50 10.59 5.34
C TYR A 145 6.23 10.86 6.82
N TRP A 146 5.59 12.00 7.11
CA TRP A 146 5.15 12.36 8.44
C TRP A 146 3.66 12.05 8.60
N MET A 147 3.27 11.61 9.79
CA MET A 147 1.87 11.47 10.19
C MET A 147 1.61 12.30 11.46
N ASP A 148 0.35 12.64 11.68
CA ASP A 148 -0.10 13.30 12.92
C ASP A 148 0.18 12.46 14.18
N GLU A 149 -0.13 13.01 15.36
CA GLU A 149 0.09 12.32 16.65
C GLU A 149 -0.69 11.01 16.76
N ALA A 150 -1.87 10.92 16.11
CA ALA A 150 -2.69 9.71 16.09
C ALA A 150 -2.13 8.65 15.12
N GLY A 151 -1.37 9.07 14.11
CA GLY A 151 -0.89 8.23 13.01
C GLY A 151 -1.95 7.97 11.95
N ASP A 152 -2.99 8.81 11.86
CA ASP A 152 -4.16 8.59 11.00
C ASP A 152 -3.99 9.27 9.64
N GLU A 153 -3.46 10.50 9.62
CA GLU A 153 -3.28 11.27 8.38
C GLU A 153 -1.81 11.58 8.09
N LYS A 154 -1.44 11.50 6.80
CA LYS A 154 -0.14 12.01 6.32
C LYS A 154 -0.18 13.54 6.31
N ILE A 155 0.85 14.15 6.88
CA ILE A 155 0.94 15.61 7.01
C ILE A 155 2.23 16.14 6.36
N ASP A 156 2.17 17.35 5.82
CA ASP A 156 3.31 18.08 5.27
C ASP A 156 3.66 19.33 6.10
N LYS A 157 2.81 19.69 7.07
CA LYS A 157 2.91 20.87 7.93
C LYS A 157 2.39 20.53 9.32
N ILE A 158 2.95 21.20 10.32
CA ILE A 158 2.46 21.18 11.70
C ILE A 158 2.41 22.58 12.27
N ASN A 159 1.49 22.82 13.19
CA ASN A 159 1.42 24.03 13.98
C ASN A 159 2.26 23.90 15.26
N TYR A 160 2.55 25.04 15.89
CA TYR A 160 3.26 25.06 17.16
C TYR A 160 2.48 24.28 18.24
N GLY A 161 3.14 23.32 18.88
CA GLY A 161 2.56 22.46 19.91
C GLY A 161 1.98 21.14 19.40
N GLU A 162 1.83 20.97 18.09
CA GLU A 162 1.44 19.70 17.49
C GLU A 162 2.65 18.75 17.38
N LYS A 163 2.37 17.44 17.40
CA LYS A 163 3.39 16.41 17.21
C LYS A 163 3.21 15.71 15.87
N ALA A 164 4.34 15.30 15.30
CA ALA A 164 4.38 14.47 14.11
C ALA A 164 5.29 13.27 14.34
N THR A 165 4.97 12.16 13.69
CA THR A 165 5.80 10.96 13.69
C THR A 165 6.28 10.66 12.28
N MET A 166 7.56 10.35 12.11
CA MET A 166 8.10 9.95 10.82
C MET A 166 7.94 8.43 10.63
N PHE A 167 7.52 8.05 9.42
CA PHE A 167 7.43 6.68 8.98
C PHE A 167 8.30 6.48 7.74
N VAL A 168 8.94 5.32 7.67
CA VAL A 168 9.70 4.88 6.50
C VAL A 168 9.13 3.59 6.00
N ARG A 169 8.82 3.54 4.71
CA ARG A 169 8.38 2.34 4.02
C ARG A 169 9.52 1.78 3.20
N THR A 170 9.71 0.48 3.26
CA THR A 170 10.81 -0.21 2.59
C THR A 170 10.37 -1.43 1.82
N GLU A 171 11.20 -1.85 0.87
CA GLU A 171 11.04 -3.06 0.08
C GLU A 171 12.34 -3.86 0.14
N ASN A 172 12.22 -5.20 0.18
CA ASN A 172 13.35 -6.13 0.28
C ASN A 172 14.24 -5.89 1.52
N ILE A 173 13.64 -5.49 2.65
CA ILE A 173 14.31 -5.36 3.95
C ILE A 173 13.62 -6.31 4.91
N ASP A 174 14.41 -7.10 5.64
CA ASP A 174 13.88 -8.14 6.51
C ASP A 174 13.26 -7.54 7.79
N LEU A 175 12.29 -8.26 8.35
CA LEU A 175 11.63 -7.85 9.59
C LEU A 175 12.63 -7.75 10.74
N GLY A 176 12.53 -6.70 11.54
CA GLY A 176 13.45 -6.44 12.66
C GLY A 176 14.76 -5.75 12.27
N GLU A 177 15.05 -5.57 10.98
CA GLU A 177 16.19 -4.72 10.59
C GLU A 177 15.94 -3.26 10.99
N SER A 178 17.02 -2.57 11.38
CA SER A 178 16.96 -1.20 11.86
C SER A 178 17.19 -0.21 10.72
N ILE A 179 16.36 0.83 10.68
CA ILE A 179 16.51 1.97 9.78
C ILE A 179 16.90 3.20 10.59
N THR A 180 17.76 4.02 10.00
CA THR A 180 18.15 5.32 10.53
C THR A 180 17.89 6.39 9.49
N VAL A 181 17.18 7.45 9.89
CA VAL A 181 16.93 8.63 9.04
C VAL A 181 17.53 9.86 9.70
N LYS A 182 18.29 10.61 8.91
CA LYS A 182 18.86 11.90 9.31
C LYS A 182 18.04 13.02 8.71
N VAL A 183 17.38 13.80 9.55
CA VAL A 183 16.59 14.98 9.16
C VAL A 183 17.46 16.21 9.39
N ASN A 184 17.69 17.00 8.34
CA ASN A 184 18.48 18.22 8.40
C ASN A 184 17.58 19.44 8.13
N GLU A 185 17.78 20.52 8.87
CA GLU A 185 17.14 21.80 8.58
C GLU A 185 17.91 22.51 7.44
N THR A 186 17.19 23.07 6.46
CA THR A 186 17.78 23.58 5.22
C THR A 186 17.89 25.10 5.13
N LYS A 187 17.26 25.85 6.04
CA LYS A 187 17.22 27.32 6.02
C LYS A 187 18.09 27.96 7.12
N GLY A 188 18.93 27.20 7.80
CA GLY A 188 19.82 27.66 8.87
C GLY A 188 19.10 27.95 10.18
N ASN A 189 17.83 27.55 10.33
CA ASN A 189 17.11 27.70 11.59
C ASN A 189 17.53 26.62 12.58
N LYS A 190 17.65 27.00 13.86
CA LYS A 190 17.94 26.04 14.92
C LYS A 190 16.63 25.46 15.43
N ILE A 191 16.47 24.15 15.30
CA ILE A 191 15.38 23.44 15.97
C ILE A 191 15.82 23.23 17.43
N ASP A 192 14.95 23.62 18.37
CA ASP A 192 15.22 23.63 19.81
C ASP A 192 16.50 24.39 20.21
N SER A 193 16.82 25.46 19.48
CA SER A 193 17.95 26.36 19.76
C SER A 193 19.35 25.73 19.74
N LYS A 194 19.49 24.42 19.43
CA LYS A 194 20.76 23.68 19.59
C LYS A 194 21.08 22.66 18.50
N LYS A 195 20.11 22.06 17.79
CA LYS A 195 20.38 20.95 16.86
C LYS A 195 20.02 21.33 15.41
N ALA A 196 20.98 21.17 14.50
CA ALA A 196 20.80 21.33 13.05
C ALA A 196 20.39 20.02 12.36
N GLN A 197 20.47 18.90 13.09
CA GLN A 197 20.19 17.56 12.61
C GLN A 197 19.51 16.74 13.70
N PHE A 198 18.51 15.93 13.30
CA PHE A 198 17.88 14.92 14.15
C PHE A 198 18.09 13.55 13.53
N ILE A 199 18.37 12.58 14.38
CA ILE A 199 18.49 11.19 13.97
C ILE A 199 17.27 10.47 14.51
N TYR A 200 16.56 9.80 13.62
CA TYR A 200 15.42 8.97 13.98
C TYR A 200 15.76 7.52 13.64
N THR A 201 15.31 6.59 14.47
CA THR A 201 15.49 5.16 14.23
C THR A 201 14.23 4.36 14.50
N GLY A 202 14.12 3.21 13.86
CA GLY A 202 13.02 2.27 14.07
C GLY A 202 13.30 0.96 13.37
N THR A 203 12.57 -0.07 13.78
CA THR A 203 12.69 -1.42 13.22
C THR A 203 11.58 -1.70 12.21
N ILE A 204 11.89 -2.44 11.15
CA ILE A 204 10.90 -2.84 10.15
C ILE A 204 9.84 -3.77 10.77
N GLN A 205 8.58 -3.39 10.62
CA GLN A 205 7.40 -4.16 11.04
C GLN A 205 6.87 -5.03 9.90
N GLU A 206 5.93 -5.95 10.21
CA GLU A 206 5.38 -6.95 9.28
C GLU A 206 4.82 -6.38 7.96
N ASN A 207 4.43 -5.11 7.96
CA ASN A 207 3.90 -4.38 6.80
C ASN A 207 5.00 -3.71 5.94
N GLY A 208 6.28 -3.91 6.25
CA GLY A 208 7.41 -3.26 5.59
C GLY A 208 7.56 -1.77 5.95
N ILE A 209 7.01 -1.35 7.09
CA ILE A 209 7.06 0.03 7.57
C ILE A 209 7.81 0.06 8.90
N ALA A 210 8.67 1.06 9.07
CA ALA A 210 9.23 1.43 10.35
C ALA A 210 8.60 2.76 10.81
N LYS A 211 7.96 2.72 11.99
CA LYS A 211 7.68 3.93 12.78
C LYS A 211 9.00 4.36 13.41
N LEU A 212 9.39 5.61 13.20
CA LEU A 212 10.67 6.10 13.70
C LEU A 212 10.48 6.93 14.97
N GLU A 213 11.35 6.67 15.95
CA GLU A 213 11.44 7.42 17.19
C GLU A 213 12.70 8.27 17.19
N LEU A 214 12.65 9.41 17.87
CA LEU A 214 13.80 10.29 17.99
C LEU A 214 14.88 9.56 18.79
N LEU A 215 16.05 9.39 18.18
CA LEU A 215 17.21 8.82 18.85
C LEU A 215 17.94 9.94 19.59
N ASP A 216 17.76 10.01 20.91
CA ASP A 216 18.50 10.96 21.75
C ASP A 216 19.92 10.41 22.01
N THR A 217 20.85 10.72 21.11
CA THR A 217 22.26 10.36 21.26
C THR A 217 22.99 11.43 22.08
N LYS A 218 23.70 11.00 23.14
CA LYS A 218 24.65 11.87 23.87
C LYS A 218 25.97 12.10 23.10
N GLU A 219 26.18 11.38 22.01
CA GLU A 219 27.37 11.51 21.17
C GLU A 219 27.10 12.38 19.95
N ASP A 220 27.98 13.36 19.75
CA ASP A 220 27.95 14.31 18.64
C ASP A 220 28.69 13.71 17.43
N TRP A 221 27.92 13.07 16.55
CA TRP A 221 28.43 12.42 15.33
C TRP A 221 28.68 13.41 14.17
N SER A 222 28.55 14.71 14.42
CA SER A 222 28.87 15.76 13.44
C SER A 222 30.38 15.97 13.23
N LYS A 223 31.23 15.29 14.00
CA LYS A 223 32.67 15.22 13.72
C LYS A 223 32.97 14.04 12.79
N ILE A 224 32.94 14.31 11.48
CA ILE A 224 33.71 13.51 10.53
C ILE A 224 35.17 13.62 11.00
N LYS A 225 35.76 12.50 11.42
CA LYS A 225 37.22 12.44 11.64
C LYS A 225 37.87 12.57 10.27
N GLU A 226 38.71 13.60 10.11
CA GLU A 226 39.69 13.71 9.03
C GLU A 226 40.60 12.48 8.97
#